data_AF-A0A7R9G6J6-F1
#
_entry.id   AF-A0A7R9G6J6-F1
#
_cell.length_a   1.000
_cell.length_b   1.000
_cell.length_c   1.000
_cell.angle_alpha   90.00
_cell.angle_beta   90.00
_cell.angle_gamma   90.00
#
_symmetry.space_group_name_H-M   'P 1'
#
loop_
_entity.id
_entity.type
_entity.pdbx_description
1 polymer ?
#
loop_
_entity_poly.entity_id
_entity_poly.type
_entity_poly.pdbx_seq_one_letter_code
_entity_poly.pdbx_strand_id
1 'polypeptide(L)'
;MGVVWGRAFLLQGEAALPYLTTRECQLGGYISTITTVYPQPGVDTKPFPALLYLATPNNRHWLGEAPLHEIACQIMESRGPSGHNVEYLLRLASFMKEQVPEAMDDHLFTLEIMVRPL
;
A
#
# COMPACT_ATOMS: atom_id res chain seq x y z
N MET A 1 6.42 -7.03 15.96
CA MET A 1 7.00 -6.15 14.92
C MET A 1 6.39 -6.57 13.59
N GLY A 2 5.86 -5.63 12.82
CA GLY A 2 5.31 -5.92 11.49
C GLY A 2 6.39 -5.84 10.41
N VAL A 3 6.21 -6.60 9.33
CA VAL A 3 7.02 -6.52 8.11
C VAL A 3 6.08 -6.18 6.97
N VAL A 4 6.48 -5.24 6.12
CA VAL A 4 5.71 -4.87 4.92
C VAL A 4 6.63 -5.07 3.73
N TRP A 5 6.16 -5.83 2.74
CA TRP A 5 6.85 -6.04 1.48
C TRP A 5 6.36 -5.04 0.44
N GLY A 6 7.24 -4.66 -0.48
CA GLY A 6 6.90 -3.69 -1.51
C GLY A 6 8.07 -3.41 -2.44
N ARG A 7 7.98 -2.30 -3.17
CA ARG A 7 9.02 -1.83 -4.10
C ARG A 7 9.50 -0.44 -3.71
N ALA A 8 10.81 -0.26 -3.80
CA ALA A 8 11.44 1.05 -3.73
C ALA A 8 11.74 1.55 -5.15
N PHE A 9 11.52 2.85 -5.39
CA PHE A 9 11.77 3.48 -6.68
C PHE A 9 12.83 4.57 -6.52
N LEU A 10 13.84 4.55 -7.40
CA LEU A 10 14.82 5.62 -7.50
C LEU A 10 14.21 6.77 -8.30
N LEU A 11 14.07 7.93 -7.68
CA LEU A 11 13.59 9.13 -8.36
C LEU A 11 14.69 9.68 -9.28
N GLN A 12 14.30 10.08 -10.49
CA GLN A 12 15.16 10.78 -11.45
C GLN A 12 14.59 12.16 -11.75
N GLY A 13 15.47 13.16 -11.79
CA GLY A 13 15.09 14.56 -11.97
C GLY A 13 14.44 15.19 -10.74
N GLU A 14 14.04 16.46 -10.88
CA GLU A 14 13.61 17.29 -9.74
C GLU A 14 12.09 17.41 -9.62
N ALA A 15 11.33 17.01 -10.64
CA ALA A 15 9.88 17.19 -10.68
C ALA A 15 9.09 16.15 -9.87
N ALA A 16 9.64 14.94 -9.70
CA ALA A 16 8.91 13.82 -9.11
C ALA A 16 8.59 14.04 -7.63
N LEU A 17 9.55 14.54 -6.84
CA LEU A 17 9.38 14.71 -5.40
C LEU A 17 8.35 15.80 -5.05
N PRO A 18 8.38 17.00 -5.66
CA PRO A 18 7.33 18.01 -5.46
C PRO A 18 5.94 17.53 -5.86
N TYR A 19 5.84 16.81 -6.99
CA TYR A 19 4.58 16.23 -7.45
C TYR A 19 4.02 15.23 -6.43
N LEU A 20 4.84 14.27 -5.97
CA LEU A 20 4.44 13.28 -4.97
C LEU A 20 4.09 13.95 -3.64
N THR A 21 4.86 14.96 -3.21
CA THR A 21 4.58 15.70 -1.96
C THR A 21 3.23 16.41 -2.02
N THR A 22 2.91 17.02 -3.17
CA THR A 22 1.62 17.68 -3.38
C THR A 22 0.48 16.66 -3.33
N ARG A 23 0.62 15.56 -4.07
CA ARG A 23 -0.40 14.52 -4.17
C ARG A 23 -0.64 13.82 -2.83
N GLU A 24 0.41 13.33 -2.19
CA GLU A 24 0.30 12.49 -1.00
C GLU A 24 0.10 13.33 0.28
N CYS A 25 0.87 14.41 0.48
CA CYS A 25 0.76 15.18 1.72
C CYS A 25 -0.38 16.21 1.68
N GLN A 26 -0.42 17.07 0.64
CA GLN A 26 -1.39 18.18 0.63
C GLN A 26 -2.81 17.71 0.28
N LEU A 27 -2.94 16.82 -0.70
CA LEU A 27 -4.26 16.31 -1.11
C LEU A 27 -4.67 15.07 -0.30
N GLY A 28 -3.73 14.14 -0.08
CA GLY A 28 -3.99 12.88 0.63
C GLY A 28 -3.91 12.96 2.16
N GLY A 29 -3.28 14.00 2.73
CA GLY A 29 -3.11 14.14 4.17
C GLY A 29 -2.09 13.17 4.80
N TYR A 30 -1.23 12.54 3.99
CA TYR A 30 -0.17 11.66 4.47
C TYR A 30 0.96 12.48 5.10
N ILE A 31 1.68 11.88 6.06
CA ILE A 31 2.98 12.40 6.50
C ILE A 31 4.09 11.63 5.81
N SER A 32 5.26 12.26 5.68
CA SER A 32 6.45 11.61 5.13
C SER A 32 7.49 11.31 6.20
N THR A 33 8.11 10.14 6.13
CA THR A 33 9.26 9.76 6.96
C THR A 33 10.33 9.07 6.12
N ILE A 34 11.56 9.02 6.63
CA ILE A 34 12.61 8.18 6.05
C ILE A 34 12.66 6.86 6.82
N THR A 35 12.59 5.75 6.10
CA THR A 35 12.73 4.40 6.67
C THR A 35 13.84 3.63 5.96
N THR A 36 14.38 2.61 6.63
CA THR A 36 15.35 1.70 6.02
C THR A 36 14.62 0.62 5.24
N VAL A 37 14.90 0.51 3.95
CA VAL A 37 14.46 -0.59 3.10
C VAL A 37 15.51 -1.69 3.13
N TYR A 38 15.06 -2.91 3.39
CA TYR A 38 15.89 -4.11 3.36
C TYR A 38 15.62 -4.86 2.05
N PRO A 39 16.61 -5.03 1.17
CA PRO A 39 16.45 -5.79 -0.06
C PRO A 39 16.08 -7.25 0.20
N GLN A 40 15.39 -7.88 -0.76
CA GLN A 40 15.01 -9.28 -0.65
C GLN A 40 16.25 -10.17 -0.51
N PRO A 41 16.14 -11.34 0.17
CA PRO A 41 17.24 -12.30 0.24
C PRO A 41 17.78 -12.65 -1.16
N GLY A 42 19.10 -12.60 -1.31
CA GLY A 42 19.77 -12.88 -2.59
C GLY A 42 19.96 -11.65 -3.50
N VAL A 43 19.41 -10.49 -3.16
CA VAL A 43 19.72 -9.23 -3.85
C VAL A 43 21.01 -8.64 -3.27
N ASP A 44 22.03 -8.45 -4.11
CA ASP A 44 23.30 -7.82 -3.71
C ASP A 44 23.15 -6.29 -3.64
N THR A 45 22.40 -5.84 -2.66
CA THR A 45 22.20 -4.43 -2.35
C THR A 45 22.17 -4.29 -0.83
N LYS A 46 22.88 -3.30 -0.30
CA LYS A 46 22.85 -3.01 1.14
C LYS A 46 21.54 -2.32 1.50
N PRO A 47 21.02 -2.49 2.73
CA PRO A 47 19.89 -1.70 3.20
C PRO A 47 20.13 -0.21 3.00
N PHE A 48 19.09 0.52 2.56
CA PHE A 48 19.20 1.93 2.18
C PHE A 48 18.00 2.74 2.67
N PRO A 49 18.17 4.06 2.91
CA PRO A 49 17.07 4.92 3.31
C PRO A 49 16.14 5.20 2.11
N ALA A 50 14.83 5.19 2.37
CA ALA A 50 13.81 5.57 1.39
C ALA A 50 12.74 6.45 2.03
N LEU A 51 12.16 7.33 1.22
CA LEU A 51 11.00 8.14 1.59
C LEU A 51 9.75 7.26 1.62
N LEU A 52 9.03 7.30 2.74
CA LEU A 52 7.76 6.63 2.95
C LEU A 52 6.68 7.66 3.27
N TYR A 53 5.58 7.62 2.53
CA TYR A 53 4.35 8.34 2.87
C TYR A 53 3.44 7.41 3.69
N LEU A 54 3.01 7.85 4.87
CA LEU A 54 2.14 7.08 5.75
C LEU A 54 0.93 7.89 6.22
N ALA A 55 -0.22 7.24 6.28
CA ALA A 55 -1.39 7.79 6.94
C ALA A 55 -1.27 7.52 8.45
N THR A 56 -1.63 8.53 9.26
CA THR A 56 -1.76 8.37 10.71
C THR A 56 -3.25 8.42 11.08
N PRO A 57 -3.64 8.04 12.31
CA PRO A 57 -5.01 8.21 12.77
C PRO A 57 -5.53 9.66 12.72
N ASN A 58 -4.64 10.66 12.62
CA ASN A 58 -5.01 12.07 12.44
C ASN A 58 -5.35 12.43 10.99
N ASN A 59 -5.18 11.52 10.03
CA ASN A 59 -5.55 11.76 8.64
C ASN A 59 -7.08 11.85 8.52
N ARG A 60 -7.59 12.91 7.87
CA ARG A 60 -9.03 13.15 7.67
C ARG A 60 -9.77 12.01 6.94
N HIS A 61 -9.06 11.15 6.22
CA HIS A 61 -9.59 10.00 5.48
C HIS A 61 -9.43 8.68 6.26
N TRP A 62 -8.88 8.70 7.48
CA TRP A 62 -8.78 7.52 8.33
C TRP A 62 -10.18 7.14 8.84
N LEU A 63 -10.65 5.96 8.44
CA LEU A 63 -11.97 5.44 8.83
C LEU A 63 -11.98 4.67 10.15
N GLY A 64 -10.80 4.44 10.75
CA GLY A 64 -10.67 3.59 11.93
C GLY A 64 -10.29 2.15 11.60
N GLU A 65 -10.07 1.37 12.65
CA GLU A 65 -10.09 -0.08 12.55
C GLU A 65 -11.52 -0.55 12.35
N ALA A 66 -11.71 -1.60 11.53
CA ALA A 66 -13.01 -2.18 11.26
C ALA A 66 -12.90 -3.71 11.16
N PRO A 67 -13.97 -4.46 11.46
CA PRO A 67 -14.04 -5.89 11.18
C PRO A 67 -13.83 -6.20 9.69
N LEU A 68 -13.16 -7.30 9.38
CA LEU A 68 -12.85 -7.72 7.99
C LEU A 68 -14.09 -7.76 7.08
N HIS A 69 -15.25 -8.15 7.60
CA HIS A 69 -16.48 -8.21 6.81
C HIS A 69 -17.01 -6.83 6.43
N GLU A 70 -16.91 -5.84 7.31
CA GLU A 70 -17.29 -4.45 6.99
C GLU A 70 -16.34 -3.86 5.94
N ILE A 71 -15.04 -4.11 6.10
CA ILE A 71 -14.02 -3.71 5.11
C ILE A 71 -14.33 -4.36 3.75
N ALA A 72 -14.60 -5.67 3.71
CA ALA A 72 -14.91 -6.38 2.47
C ALA A 72 -16.17 -5.84 1.79
N CYS A 73 -17.27 -5.63 2.54
CA CYS A 73 -18.50 -5.01 2.00
C CYS A 73 -18.21 -3.63 1.41
N GLN A 74 -17.48 -2.79 2.15
CA GLN A 74 -17.12 -1.46 1.67
C GLN A 74 -16.27 -1.53 0.39
N ILE A 75 -15.31 -2.45 0.30
CA ILE A 75 -14.50 -2.66 -0.92
C ILE A 75 -15.39 -3.06 -2.10
N MET A 76 -16.35 -3.96 -1.90
CA MET A 76 -17.26 -4.43 -2.95
C MET A 76 -18.16 -3.32 -3.52
N GLU A 77 -18.62 -2.41 -2.67
CA GLU A 77 -19.57 -1.35 -3.05
C GLU A 77 -18.87 -0.06 -3.55
N SER A 78 -17.58 0.11 -3.26
CA SER A 78 -16.86 1.37 -3.52
C SER A 78 -16.32 1.49 -4.95
N ARG A 79 -16.48 2.68 -5.53
CA ARG A 79 -15.90 3.10 -6.82
C ARG A 79 -15.48 4.56 -6.78
N GLY A 80 -14.34 4.86 -7.40
CA GLY A 80 -13.84 6.23 -7.54
C GLY A 80 -13.40 6.56 -8.97
N PRO A 81 -12.76 7.73 -9.17
CA PRO A 81 -12.23 8.16 -10.47
C PRO A 81 -11.25 7.16 -11.09
N SER A 82 -10.55 6.36 -10.26
CA SER A 82 -9.57 5.36 -10.68
C SER A 82 -10.14 3.97 -10.94
N GLY A 83 -11.45 3.75 -10.79
CA GLY A 83 -12.10 2.45 -10.96
C GLY A 83 -12.74 1.88 -9.69
N HIS A 84 -13.03 0.58 -9.72
CA HIS A 84 -13.64 -0.14 -8.59
C HIS A 84 -12.61 -0.49 -7.52
N ASN A 85 -12.99 -0.44 -6.24
CA ASN A 85 -12.07 -0.74 -5.15
C ASN A 85 -11.70 -2.23 -5.08
N VAL A 86 -12.59 -3.13 -5.52
CA VAL A 86 -12.28 -4.56 -5.72
C VAL A 86 -11.10 -4.75 -6.67
N GLU A 87 -11.04 -4.00 -7.78
CA GLU A 87 -9.95 -4.10 -8.75
C GLU A 87 -8.61 -3.69 -8.14
N TYR A 88 -8.61 -2.66 -7.28
CA TYR A 88 -7.43 -2.25 -6.52
C TYR A 88 -6.93 -3.39 -5.62
N LEU A 89 -7.80 -3.97 -4.80
CA LEU A 89 -7.44 -5.06 -3.89
C LEU A 89 -6.89 -6.28 -4.64
N LEU A 90 -7.57 -6.72 -5.70
CA LEU A 90 -7.18 -7.90 -6.47
C LEU A 90 -5.83 -7.70 -7.17
N ARG A 91 -5.55 -6.50 -7.71
CA ARG A 91 -4.25 -6.19 -8.30
C ARG A 91 -3.13 -6.21 -7.28
N LEU A 92 -3.37 -5.68 -6.08
CA LEU A 92 -2.40 -5.72 -4.99
C LEU A 92 -2.12 -7.17 -4.56
N ALA A 93 -3.15 -7.98 -4.37
CA ALA A 93 -3.01 -9.39 -4.01
C ALA A 93 -2.26 -10.19 -5.10
N SER A 94 -2.56 -9.95 -6.38
CA SER A 94 -1.83 -10.58 -7.51
C SER A 94 -0.35 -10.20 -7.49
N PHE A 95 -0.05 -8.90 -7.34
CA PHE A 95 1.32 -8.40 -7.25
C PHE A 95 2.08 -9.09 -6.11
N MET A 96 1.49 -9.18 -4.92
CA MET A 96 2.14 -9.80 -3.76
C MET A 96 2.44 -11.29 -4.02
N LYS A 97 1.48 -12.04 -4.55
CA LYS A 97 1.66 -13.47 -4.89
C LYS A 97 2.74 -13.70 -5.95
N GLU A 98 2.81 -12.83 -6.96
CA GLU A 98 3.72 -12.99 -8.09
C GLU A 98 5.14 -12.50 -7.77
N GLN A 99 5.27 -11.40 -7.04
CA GLN A 99 6.54 -10.70 -6.86
C GLN A 99 7.18 -11.00 -5.49
N VAL A 100 6.38 -11.43 -4.52
CA VAL A 100 6.82 -11.68 -3.15
C VAL A 100 6.09 -12.88 -2.56
N PRO A 101 6.22 -14.08 -3.15
CA PRO A 101 5.46 -15.27 -2.73
C PRO A 101 5.72 -15.68 -1.27
N GLU A 102 6.85 -15.29 -0.69
CA GLU A 102 7.19 -15.51 0.72
C GLU A 102 6.49 -14.53 1.69
N ALA A 103 5.87 -13.47 1.19
CA ALA A 103 5.14 -12.52 2.01
C ALA A 103 3.83 -13.16 2.50
N MET A 104 3.75 -13.41 3.80
CA MET A 104 2.50 -13.73 4.47
C MET A 104 1.80 -12.43 4.87
N ASP A 105 0.79 -12.04 4.09
CA ASP A 105 -0.14 -10.96 4.43
C ASP A 105 -1.55 -11.53 4.59
N ASP A 106 -1.79 -12.11 5.77
CA ASP A 106 -3.07 -12.76 6.10
C ASP A 106 -4.25 -11.79 5.97
N HIS A 107 -4.04 -10.51 6.27
CA HIS A 107 -5.08 -9.48 6.16
C HIS A 107 -5.48 -9.27 4.69
N LEU A 108 -4.50 -9.04 3.82
CA LEU A 108 -4.73 -8.83 2.38
C LEU A 108 -5.38 -10.06 1.75
N PHE A 109 -4.86 -11.26 2.00
CA PHE A 109 -5.37 -12.48 1.37
C PHE A 109 -6.74 -12.90 1.92
N THR A 110 -7.04 -12.61 3.18
CA THR A 110 -8.39 -12.82 3.71
C THR A 110 -9.39 -11.90 3.01
N LEU A 111 -9.08 -10.60 2.88
CA LEU A 111 -9.93 -9.67 2.14
C LEU A 111 -10.10 -10.08 0.68
N GLU A 112 -9.03 -10.54 0.02
CA GLU A 112 -9.08 -11.03 -1.36
C GLU A 112 -10.09 -12.17 -1.52
N ILE A 113 -10.08 -13.14 -0.60
CA ILE A 113 -11.04 -14.26 -0.60
C ILE A 113 -12.46 -13.74 -0.37
N MET A 114 -12.66 -12.81 0.56
CA MET A 114 -13.98 -12.29 0.92
C MET A 114 -14.66 -11.48 -0.20
N VAL A 115 -13.89 -10.82 -1.08
CA VAL A 115 -14.46 -10.02 -2.19
C VAL A 115 -14.57 -10.77 -3.51
N ARG A 116 -13.96 -11.96 -3.64
CA ARG A 116 -14.10 -12.77 -4.85
C ARG A 116 -15.52 -13.37 -4.89
N PRO A 117 -16.30 -13.14 -5.96
CA PRO A 117 -17.58 -13.81 -6.11
C PRO A 117 -17.38 -15.33 -6.15
N LEU A 118 -18.30 -16.07 -5.51
CA LEU A 118 -18.41 -17.52 -5.60
C LEU A 118 -18.56 -17.99 -7.06
#